data_AF-X1T404-F1
#
_entry.id   AF-X1T404-F1
#
_cell.length_a   1.000
_cell.length_b   1.000
_cell.length_c   1.000
_cell.angle_alpha   90.00
_cell.angle_beta   90.00
_cell.angle_gamma   90.00
#
_symmetry.space_group_name_H-M   'P 1'
#
loop_
_entity.id
_entity.type
_entity.pdbx_description
1 polymer ?
#
loop_
_entity_poly.entity_id
_entity_poly.type
_entity_poly.pdbx_seq_one_letter_code
_entity_poly.pdbx_strand_id
1 'polypeptide(L)'
;NLDSLSREILVIQMVDLDVTSPELIAGQRTQVNATLGDSASVGAAGLSVGQTIATSNKTIVADAGAAMAVAFDNQEPKFAQMSDTPLFVSATDDLFLAVQGANNGGVVGQGQCRIFARRARADADTYAAILTSQFNS
;
A
#
# COMPACT_ATOMS: atom_id res chain seq x y z
N ASN A 1 -1.96 18.28 3.61
CA ASN A 1 -2.32 19.34 2.67
C ASN A 1 -1.07 20.12 2.28
N LEU A 2 -0.75 20.06 1.00
CA LEU A 2 0.39 20.64 0.29
C LEU A 2 -0.08 21.92 -0.41
N ASP A 3 0.77 22.94 -0.40
CA ASP A 3 0.50 24.17 -1.15
C ASP A 3 0.93 24.02 -2.62
N SER A 4 -0.06 23.89 -3.50
CA SER A 4 0.17 23.79 -4.95
C SER A 4 0.76 25.06 -5.57
N LEU A 5 0.49 26.25 -5.00
CA LEU A 5 1.05 27.51 -5.49
C LEU A 5 2.55 27.60 -5.20
N SER A 6 2.96 27.07 -4.04
CA SER A 6 4.37 26.93 -3.65
C SER A 6 5.04 25.65 -4.19
N ARG A 7 4.32 24.86 -5.02
CA ARG A 7 4.79 23.61 -5.67
C ARG A 7 5.35 22.61 -4.66
N GLU A 8 4.63 22.45 -3.57
CA GLU A 8 5.03 21.53 -2.53
C GLU A 8 4.69 20.10 -2.89
N ILE A 9 5.60 19.21 -2.49
CA ILE A 9 5.50 17.77 -2.72
C ILE A 9 5.78 17.01 -1.41
N LEU A 10 5.20 15.83 -1.31
CA LEU A 10 5.51 14.85 -0.27
C LEU A 10 6.51 13.84 -0.83
N VAL A 11 7.69 13.77 -0.21
CA VAL A 11 8.73 12.80 -0.54
C VAL A 11 8.66 11.66 0.46
N ILE A 12 8.21 10.49 0.03
CA ILE A 12 8.08 9.28 0.85
C ILE A 12 9.38 8.49 0.72
N GLN A 13 10.04 8.25 1.86
CA GLN A 13 11.30 7.52 1.93
C GLN A 13 11.09 6.04 2.28
N MET A 14 10.09 5.74 3.09
CA MET A 14 9.74 4.39 3.50
C MET A 14 8.27 4.33 3.88
N VAL A 15 7.65 3.18 3.63
CA VAL A 15 6.36 2.80 4.17
C VAL A 15 6.50 1.46 4.88
N ASP A 16 6.03 1.38 6.12
CA ASP A 16 5.86 0.13 6.85
C ASP A 16 4.36 -0.18 6.87
N LEU A 17 3.97 -1.20 6.11
CA LEU A 17 2.58 -1.62 5.93
C LEU A 17 2.43 -3.07 6.37
N ASP A 18 1.54 -3.30 7.32
CA ASP A 18 1.23 -4.62 7.84
C ASP A 18 -0.28 -4.85 7.93
N VAL A 19 -0.68 -6.12 7.85
CA VAL A 19 -2.06 -6.56 7.95
C VAL A 19 -2.20 -7.67 8.98
N THR A 20 -3.35 -7.75 9.62
CA THR A 20 -3.67 -8.90 10.48
C THR A 20 -3.73 -10.19 9.66
N SER A 21 -3.39 -11.31 10.29
CA SER A 21 -3.53 -12.63 9.66
C SER A 21 -5.00 -12.96 9.32
N PRO A 22 -5.27 -13.61 8.17
CA PRO A 22 -6.60 -14.12 7.84
C PRO A 22 -6.98 -15.30 8.74
N GLU A 23 -8.27 -15.65 8.75
CA GLU A 23 -8.79 -16.81 9.49
C GLU A 23 -8.45 -18.12 8.77
N LEU A 24 -8.24 -19.21 9.48
CA LEU A 24 -8.11 -20.53 8.86
C LEU A 24 -9.50 -21.16 8.73
N ILE A 25 -9.96 -21.35 7.50
CA ILE A 25 -11.29 -21.91 7.19
C ILE A 25 -11.13 -23.10 6.23
N ALA A 26 -11.72 -24.24 6.59
CA ALA A 26 -11.63 -25.47 5.82
C ALA A 26 -12.15 -25.31 4.39
N GLY A 27 -11.38 -25.81 3.42
CA GLY A 27 -11.69 -25.74 1.99
C GLY A 27 -11.62 -24.35 1.37
N GLN A 28 -11.15 -23.35 2.11
CA GLN A 28 -11.09 -21.97 1.63
C GLN A 28 -9.66 -21.46 1.51
N ARG A 29 -9.48 -20.53 0.57
CA ARG A 29 -8.35 -19.62 0.55
C ARG A 29 -8.81 -18.31 1.18
N THR A 30 -8.33 -18.05 2.39
CA THR A 30 -8.62 -16.81 3.13
C THR A 30 -7.47 -15.84 2.99
N GLN A 31 -7.80 -14.55 2.86
CA GLN A 31 -6.80 -13.52 2.59
C GLN A 31 -7.13 -12.22 3.31
N VAL A 32 -6.08 -11.46 3.64
CA VAL A 32 -6.15 -10.04 3.98
C VAL A 32 -5.11 -9.31 3.13
N ASN A 33 -5.55 -8.29 2.42
CA ASN A 33 -4.74 -7.44 1.57
C ASN A 33 -4.83 -5.99 2.07
N ALA A 34 -3.73 -5.26 2.01
CA ALA A 34 -3.74 -3.81 2.13
C ALA A 34 -2.87 -3.16 1.06
N THR A 35 -3.30 -1.98 0.65
CA THR A 35 -2.62 -1.16 -0.35
C THR A 35 -2.63 0.29 0.11
N LEU A 36 -1.46 0.91 0.10
CA LEU A 36 -1.33 2.37 0.19
C LEU A 36 -1.14 2.92 -1.22
N GLY A 37 -1.93 3.90 -1.61
CA GLY A 37 -1.78 4.59 -2.89
C GLY A 37 -2.04 6.10 -2.79
N ASP A 38 -1.72 6.83 -3.85
CA ASP A 38 -2.02 8.26 -4.02
C ASP A 38 -3.38 8.51 -4.70
N SER A 39 -4.10 7.43 -5.04
CA SER A 39 -5.42 7.42 -5.67
C SER A 39 -6.36 6.46 -4.94
N ALA A 40 -7.64 6.82 -4.88
CA ALA A 40 -8.67 5.98 -4.31
C ALA A 40 -8.99 4.81 -5.28
N SER A 41 -8.62 3.60 -4.89
CA SER A 41 -8.96 2.38 -5.61
C SER A 41 -10.13 1.64 -4.94
N VAL A 42 -10.94 0.95 -5.74
CA VAL A 42 -11.97 0.05 -5.23
C VAL A 42 -11.30 -1.28 -4.90
N GLY A 43 -10.99 -1.49 -3.62
CA GLY A 43 -10.28 -2.68 -3.13
C GLY A 43 -8.77 -2.52 -3.08
N ALA A 44 -8.06 -3.58 -2.69
CA ALA A 44 -6.60 -3.57 -2.58
C ALA A 44 -5.96 -3.77 -3.97
N ALA A 45 -5.30 -2.73 -4.50
CA ALA A 45 -4.57 -2.78 -5.77
C ALA A 45 -3.15 -3.37 -5.61
N GLY A 46 -2.61 -3.94 -6.70
CA GLY A 46 -1.25 -4.48 -6.74
C GLY A 46 -0.23 -3.50 -7.33
N LEU A 47 1.06 -3.84 -7.19
CA LEU A 47 2.20 -3.05 -7.68
C LEU A 47 2.23 -2.82 -9.20
N SER A 48 1.37 -3.49 -9.97
CA SER A 48 1.20 -3.21 -11.41
C SER A 48 0.48 -1.88 -11.67
N VAL A 49 -0.19 -1.31 -10.66
CA VAL A 49 -0.87 -0.02 -10.74
C VAL A 49 0.11 1.06 -10.28
N GLY A 50 0.44 2.02 -11.14
CA GLY A 50 1.48 3.04 -10.87
C GLY A 50 1.20 3.94 -9.67
N GLN A 51 -0.06 4.09 -9.29
CA GLN A 51 -0.52 4.81 -8.08
C GLN A 51 -0.24 4.04 -6.77
N THR A 52 0.19 2.79 -6.84
CA THR A 52 0.44 1.97 -5.64
C THR A 52 1.81 2.27 -5.05
N ILE A 53 1.81 2.73 -3.80
CA ILE A 53 3.01 3.09 -3.05
C ILE A 53 3.57 1.87 -2.30
N ALA A 54 2.70 1.08 -1.68
CA ALA A 54 3.08 -0.12 -0.94
C ALA A 54 1.93 -1.12 -0.88
N THR A 55 2.25 -2.42 -0.78
CA THR A 55 1.27 -3.50 -0.64
C THR A 55 1.66 -4.46 0.48
N SER A 56 0.66 -5.07 1.14
CA SER A 56 0.87 -6.15 2.11
C SER A 56 -0.22 -7.21 1.90
N ASN A 57 0.17 -8.48 1.85
CA ASN A 57 -0.77 -9.60 1.71
C ASN A 57 -0.41 -10.73 2.67
N LYS A 58 -1.43 -11.24 3.35
CA LYS A 58 -1.38 -12.53 4.06
C LYS A 58 -2.45 -13.45 3.51
N THR A 59 -2.07 -14.68 3.21
CA THR A 59 -2.96 -15.70 2.63
C THR A 59 -2.80 -17.01 3.38
N ILE A 60 -3.92 -17.67 3.68
CA ILE A 60 -3.93 -19.07 4.13
C ILE A 60 -4.67 -19.89 3.09
N VAL A 61 -4.10 -21.04 2.73
CA VAL A 61 -4.74 -22.04 1.86
C VAL A 61 -4.90 -23.32 2.66
N ALA A 62 -6.14 -23.73 2.89
CA ALA A 62 -6.48 -24.96 3.59
C ALA A 62 -7.11 -25.99 2.65
N ASP A 63 -6.85 -27.27 2.90
CA ASP A 63 -7.59 -28.36 2.25
C ASP A 63 -9.04 -28.43 2.76
N ALA A 64 -9.88 -29.24 2.11
CA ALA A 64 -11.32 -29.32 2.40
C ALA A 64 -11.64 -29.69 3.86
N GLY A 65 -10.74 -30.41 4.55
CA GLY A 65 -10.89 -30.79 5.95
C GLY A 65 -10.16 -29.87 6.93
N ALA A 66 -9.40 -28.87 6.46
CA ALA A 66 -8.40 -28.14 7.24
C ALA A 66 -7.40 -29.05 7.99
N ALA A 67 -7.18 -30.27 7.49
CA ALA A 67 -6.18 -31.19 8.02
C ALA A 67 -4.76 -30.73 7.64
N MET A 68 -4.64 -30.05 6.50
CA MET A 68 -3.39 -29.44 6.03
C MET A 68 -3.66 -28.00 5.60
N ALA A 69 -2.80 -27.07 6.03
CA ALA A 69 -2.86 -25.69 5.61
C ALA A 69 -1.45 -25.12 5.41
N VAL A 70 -1.34 -24.16 4.49
CA VAL A 70 -0.12 -23.39 4.26
C VAL A 70 -0.43 -21.91 4.33
N ALA A 71 0.43 -21.18 5.02
CA ALA A 71 0.37 -19.73 5.11
C ALA A 71 1.44 -19.10 4.21
N PHE A 72 1.06 -18.03 3.52
CA PHE A 72 1.93 -17.17 2.74
C PHE A 72 1.82 -15.74 3.27
N ASP A 73 2.95 -15.08 3.37
CA ASP A 73 3.05 -13.70 3.80
C ASP A 73 3.99 -12.97 2.84
N ASN A 74 3.52 -11.84 2.31
CA ASN A 74 4.34 -10.91 1.55
C ASN A 74 4.53 -9.65 2.38
N GLN A 75 5.69 -9.57 3.04
CA GLN A 75 6.13 -8.39 3.78
C GLN A 75 7.32 -7.79 3.05
N GLU A 76 7.25 -6.49 2.78
CA GLU A 76 8.43 -5.76 2.31
C GLU A 76 9.49 -5.68 3.42
N PRO A 77 10.79 -5.55 3.08
CA PRO A 77 11.84 -5.42 4.07
C PRO A 77 11.60 -4.23 5.01
N LYS A 78 11.43 -4.50 6.31
CA LYS A 78 11.17 -3.48 7.34
C LYS A 78 12.38 -2.60 7.67
N PHE A 79 13.54 -2.87 7.07
CA PHE A 79 14.74 -2.06 7.23
C PHE A 79 14.81 -1.07 6.07
N ALA A 80 14.46 0.18 6.37
CA ALA A 80 14.53 1.34 5.49
C ALA A 80 15.79 1.29 4.61
N GLN A 81 15.62 1.54 3.31
CA GLN A 81 16.72 1.94 2.45
C GLN A 81 17.49 3.08 3.16
N MET A 82 18.75 2.85 3.50
CA MET A 82 19.69 3.90 3.93
C MET A 82 20.10 4.80 2.74
N SER A 83 19.30 4.82 1.68
CA SER A 83 19.53 5.59 0.45
C SER A 83 18.67 6.85 0.48
N ASP A 84 19.19 7.94 -0.07
CA ASP A 84 18.45 9.21 -0.24
C ASP A 84 17.43 9.14 -1.40
N THR A 85 17.36 7.98 -2.08
CA THR A 85 16.38 7.72 -3.14
C THR A 85 14.97 7.62 -2.54
N PRO A 86 14.00 8.44 -3.00
CA PRO A 86 12.63 8.32 -2.53
C PRO A 86 11.98 7.03 -3.01
N LEU A 87 11.15 6.42 -2.16
CA LEU A 87 10.25 5.33 -2.52
C LEU A 87 9.15 5.83 -3.47
N PHE A 88 8.57 6.97 -3.15
CA PHE A 88 7.50 7.59 -3.93
C PHE A 88 7.48 9.10 -3.71
N VAL A 89 7.03 9.87 -4.70
CA VAL A 89 6.85 11.31 -4.59
C VAL A 89 5.42 11.64 -4.99
N SER A 90 4.67 12.22 -4.06
CA SER A 90 3.30 12.67 -4.32
C SER A 90 3.21 14.20 -4.39
N ALA A 91 2.40 14.70 -5.32
CA ALA A 91 1.95 16.09 -5.35
C ALA A 91 0.47 16.20 -4.94
N THR A 92 -0.16 15.08 -4.57
CA THR A 92 -1.54 15.03 -4.07
C THR A 92 -1.59 15.37 -2.58
N ASP A 93 -2.73 15.91 -2.17
CA ASP A 93 -3.00 16.23 -0.77
C ASP A 93 -3.28 15.00 0.10
N ASP A 94 -3.76 13.94 -0.54
CA ASP A 94 -4.34 12.78 0.11
C ASP A 94 -3.64 11.49 -0.31
N LEU A 95 -3.54 10.57 0.66
CA LEU A 95 -3.12 9.19 0.45
C LEU A 95 -4.26 8.28 0.93
N PHE A 96 -4.42 7.14 0.25
CA PHE A 96 -5.52 6.22 0.47
C PHE A 96 -4.99 4.87 0.92
N LEU A 97 -5.45 4.41 2.10
CA LEU A 97 -5.23 3.06 2.59
C LEU A 97 -6.47 2.21 2.33
N ALA A 98 -6.36 1.26 1.41
CA ALA A 98 -7.38 0.25 1.17
C ALA A 98 -7.03 -1.03 1.94
N VAL A 99 -8.01 -1.64 2.61
CA VAL A 99 -7.88 -2.93 3.28
C VAL A 99 -9.03 -3.82 2.82
N GLN A 100 -8.70 -5.04 2.38
CA GLN A 100 -9.67 -5.97 1.82
C GLN A 100 -9.39 -7.40 2.29
N GLY A 101 -10.39 -8.00 2.93
CA GLY A 101 -10.43 -9.44 3.20
C GLY A 101 -11.07 -10.21 2.05
N ALA A 102 -10.70 -11.49 1.89
CA ALA A 102 -11.39 -12.43 1.01
C ALA A 102 -11.65 -13.75 1.74
N ASN A 103 -12.87 -14.28 1.59
CA ASN A 103 -13.35 -15.56 2.13
C ASN A 103 -13.21 -15.74 3.66
N ASN A 104 -12.98 -14.69 4.44
CA ASN A 104 -13.02 -14.75 5.91
C ASN A 104 -14.47 -14.92 6.40
N GLY A 105 -14.66 -15.47 7.59
CA GLY A 105 -15.96 -15.72 8.23
C GLY A 105 -16.67 -14.45 8.71
N GLY A 106 -15.96 -13.31 8.71
CA GLY A 106 -16.52 -11.99 9.03
C GLY A 106 -15.69 -10.84 8.45
N VAL A 107 -15.95 -9.62 8.93
CA VAL A 107 -15.11 -8.45 8.64
C VAL A 107 -13.81 -8.60 9.43
N VAL A 108 -12.86 -9.31 8.83
CA VAL A 108 -11.51 -9.52 9.37
C VAL A 108 -10.53 -8.78 8.48
N GLY A 109 -9.67 -7.97 9.10
CA GLY A 109 -8.67 -7.19 8.38
C GLY A 109 -8.43 -5.84 9.03
N GLN A 110 -7.42 -5.74 9.89
CA GLN A 110 -6.84 -4.46 10.29
C GLN A 110 -5.56 -4.26 9.48
N GLY A 111 -5.46 -3.11 8.81
CA GLY A 111 -4.21 -2.62 8.22
C GLY A 111 -3.58 -1.58 9.13
N GLN A 112 -2.26 -1.64 9.29
CA GLN A 112 -1.46 -0.65 10.00
C GLN A 112 -0.43 -0.10 9.04
N CYS A 113 -0.32 1.23 8.96
CA CYS A 113 0.60 1.91 8.06
C CYS A 113 1.38 2.98 8.84
N ARG A 114 2.70 2.97 8.69
CA ARG A 114 3.58 4.06 9.11
C ARG A 114 4.34 4.58 7.89
N ILE A 115 4.23 5.88 7.66
CA ILE A 115 4.85 6.56 6.52
C ILE A 115 6.00 7.43 7.05
N PHE A 116 7.19 7.23 6.49
CA PHE A 116 8.35 8.08 6.72
C PHE A 116 8.49 9.00 5.51
N ALA A 117 8.19 10.28 5.71
CA ALA A 117 8.18 11.25 4.63
C ALA A 117 8.68 12.61 5.09
N ARG A 118 9.10 13.42 4.11
CA ARG A 118 9.45 14.83 4.30
C ARG A 118 8.73 15.69 3.28
N ARG A 119 8.47 16.94 3.67
CA ARG A 119 7.95 17.96 2.78
C ARG A 119 9.10 18.57 1.99
N ALA A 120 8.90 18.81 0.71
CA ALA A 120 9.86 19.47 -0.17
C ALA A 120 9.17 20.42 -1.14
N ARG A 121 9.98 21.21 -1.87
CA ARG A 121 9.52 22.06 -2.98
C ARG A 121 10.23 21.63 -4.25
N ALA A 122 9.47 21.47 -5.31
CA ALA A 122 9.98 21.16 -6.63
C ALA A 122 10.10 22.43 -7.50
N ASP A 123 10.98 22.40 -8.50
CA ASP A 123 10.95 23.40 -9.57
C ASP A 123 9.68 23.24 -10.43
N ALA A 124 9.44 24.19 -11.35
CA ALA A 124 8.21 24.22 -12.14
C ALA A 124 8.04 22.95 -13.00
N ASP A 125 9.11 22.55 -13.67
CA ASP A 125 9.07 21.49 -14.67
C ASP A 125 8.94 20.12 -14.00
N THR A 126 9.66 19.90 -12.89
CA THR A 126 9.55 18.68 -12.08
C THR A 126 8.18 18.57 -11.44
N TYR A 127 7.63 19.67 -10.91
CA TYR A 127 6.29 19.66 -10.34
C TYR A 127 5.23 19.28 -11.40
N ALA A 128 5.31 19.87 -12.60
CA ALA A 128 4.40 19.56 -13.69
C ALA A 128 4.51 18.11 -14.17
N ALA A 129 5.73 17.57 -14.24
CA ALA A 129 5.97 16.17 -14.60
C ALA A 129 5.35 15.20 -13.58
N ILE A 130 5.55 15.47 -12.28
CA ILE A 130 4.98 14.67 -11.18
C ILE A 130 3.45 14.71 -11.23
N LEU A 131 2.87 15.89 -11.38
CA LEU A 131 1.42 16.06 -11.46
C LEU A 131 0.83 15.28 -12.65
N THR A 132 1.46 15.39 -13.81
CA THR A 132 1.01 14.69 -15.03
C THR A 132 1.08 13.17 -14.87
N SER A 133 2.13 12.66 -14.21
CA SER A 133 2.27 11.23 -13.92
C SER A 133 1.17 10.70 -13.00
N GLN A 134 0.67 11.51 -12.06
CA GLN A 134 -0.34 11.07 -11.10
C GLN A 134 -1.75 11.04 -11.70
N PHE A 135 -2.06 11.94 -12.63
CA PHE A 135 -3.36 11.98 -13.29
C PHE A 135 -3.50 11.05 -14.50
N ASN A 136 -2.39 10.65 -15.13
CA ASN A 136 -2.41 9.85 -16.36
C ASN A 136 -2.04 8.38 -16.16
N SER A 137 -2.01 7.88 -14.92
CA SER A 137 -1.61 6.50 -14.59
C SER A 137 -2.79 5.55 -14.36
#